data_AF-A0A3M1RAH1-F1
#
_entry.id   AF-A0A3M1RAH1-F1
#
_cell.length_a   1.000
_cell.length_b   1.000
_cell.length_c   1.000
_cell.angle_alpha   90.00
_cell.angle_beta   90.00
_cell.angle_gamma   90.00
#
_symmetry.space_group_name_H-M   'P 1'
#
loop_
_entity.id
_entity.type
_entity.pdbx_description
1 polymer ?
#
loop_
_entity_poly.entity_id
_entity_poly.type
_entity_poly.pdbx_seq_one_letter_code
_entity_poly.pdbx_strand_id
1 'polypeptide(L)' 'MKDAIVKIDQAGRLVLPAKVRRRFKTDKFELRAGEGKVELIPVEPVESLFRSVPELDLERIRREHREEVEDER' A
#
# COMPACT_ATOMS: atom_id res chain seq x y z
N MET A 1 -18.31 5.80 16.64
CA MET A 1 -18.42 6.74 15.50
C MET A 1 -18.77 5.95 14.25
N LYS A 2 -19.89 6.25 13.57
CA LYS A 2 -20.15 5.72 12.22
C LYS A 2 -19.41 6.60 11.22
N ASP A 3 -18.31 6.10 10.66
CA ASP A 3 -17.50 6.87 9.71
C ASP A 3 -18.30 7.15 8.43
N ALA A 4 -18.98 6.19 7.80
CA ALA A 4 -19.91 6.44 6.70
C ALA A 4 -20.79 5.21 6.42
N ILE A 5 -21.92 5.41 5.74
CA ILE A 5 -22.65 4.32 5.05
C ILE A 5 -22.32 4.45 3.56
N VAL A 6 -21.84 3.37 2.95
CA VAL A 6 -21.55 3.28 1.52
C VAL A 6 -22.34 2.15 0.91
N LYS A 7 -22.71 2.29 -0.36
CA LYS A 7 -23.41 1.25 -1.13
C LYS A 7 -22.40 0.57 -2.06
N ILE A 8 -22.54 -0.75 -2.19
CA ILE A 8 -21.83 -1.52 -3.21
C ILE A 8 -22.59 -1.36 -4.53
N ASP A 9 -21.87 -1.03 -5.60
CA ASP A 9 -22.47 -0.92 -6.93
C ASP A 9 -22.77 -2.30 -7.55
N GLN A 10 -23.38 -2.32 -8.74
CA GLN A 10 -23.75 -3.57 -9.41
C GLN A 10 -22.55 -4.44 -9.80
N ALA A 11 -21.35 -3.85 -9.88
CA ALA A 11 -20.11 -4.55 -10.19
C ALA A 11 -19.39 -5.05 -8.92
N GLY A 12 -19.98 -4.88 -7.74
CA GLY A 12 -19.37 -5.31 -6.48
C GLY A 12 -18.35 -4.32 -5.92
N ARG A 13 -18.25 -3.10 -6.46
CA ARG A 13 -17.28 -2.09 -6.02
C ARG A 13 -17.86 -1.22 -4.91
N LEU A 14 -17.01 -0.78 -3.99
CA LEU A 14 -17.34 0.23 -2.99
C LEU A 14 -16.34 1.38 -3.08
N VAL A 15 -16.81 2.60 -2.86
CA VAL A 15 -15.95 3.79 -2.82
C VAL A 15 -15.67 4.15 -1.37
N LEU A 16 -14.40 4.07 -0.97
CA LEU A 16 -13.96 4.54 0.34
C LEU A 16 -14.02 6.08 0.39
N PRO A 17 -14.75 6.68 1.36
CA PRO A 17 -14.80 8.13 1.53
C PRO A 17 -13.41 8.73 1.72
N ALA A 18 -13.18 9.95 1.22
CA ALA A 18 -11.88 10.61 1.27
C ALA A 18 -11.28 10.68 2.69
N LYS A 19 -12.13 10.88 3.71
CA LYS A 19 -11.72 10.89 5.12
C LYS A 19 -11.14 9.56 5.63
N VAL A 20 -11.59 8.44 5.07
CA VAL A 20 -11.05 7.10 5.38
C VAL A 20 -9.78 6.89 4.56
N ARG A 21 -9.82 7.19 3.25
CA ARG A 21 -8.67 7.01 2.34
C ARG A 21 -7.41 7.74 2.82
N ARG A 22 -7.54 8.98 3.32
CA ARG A 22 -6.42 9.78 3.81
C ARG A 22 -5.71 9.18 5.04
N ARG A 23 -6.32 8.20 5.73
CA ARG A 23 -5.68 7.49 6.86
C ARG A 23 -4.66 6.44 6.39
N PHE A 24 -4.68 6.08 5.11
CA PHE A 24 -3.82 5.03 4.55
C PHE A 24 -2.94 5.60 3.44
N LYS A 25 -1.66 5.18 3.41
CA LYS A 25 -0.67 5.58 2.40
C LYS A 25 -0.48 4.50 1.32
N THR A 26 -1.57 3.84 0.93
CA THR A 26 -1.57 2.77 -0.08
C THR A 26 -2.90 2.75 -0.82
N ASP A 27 -2.88 2.29 -2.06
CA ASP A 27 -4.05 1.99 -2.88
C ASP A 27 -4.32 0.49 -3.01
N LYS A 28 -3.45 -0.36 -2.43
CA LYS A 28 -3.58 -1.82 -2.42
C LYS A 28 -4.05 -2.31 -1.06
N PHE A 29 -5.05 -3.18 -1.06
CA PHE A 29 -5.62 -3.76 0.14
C PHE A 29 -5.85 -5.26 -0.05
N GLU A 30 -5.53 -6.04 0.98
CA GLU A 30 -6.01 -7.40 1.11
C GLU A 30 -7.46 -7.38 1.59
N LEU A 31 -8.33 -8.12 0.91
CA LEU A 31 -9.73 -8.27 1.27
C LEU A 31 -9.92 -9.59 2.03
N ARG A 32 -10.39 -9.54 3.27
CA ARG A 32 -10.76 -10.72 4.06
C ARG A 32 -12.25 -10.72 4.40
N ALA A 33 -12.89 -11.87 4.24
CA ALA A 33 -14.25 -12.10 4.72
C ALA A 33 -14.16 -12.86 6.06
N GLY A 34 -14.83 -12.34 7.08
CA GLY A 34 -14.99 -12.98 8.38
C GLY A 34 -16.46 -13.06 8.78
N GLU A 35 -16.74 -13.55 9.99
CA GLU A 35 -18.11 -13.64 10.49
C GLU A 35 -18.76 -12.27 10.62
N GLY A 36 -19.71 -11.97 9.72
CA GLY A 36 -20.49 -10.74 9.71
C GLY A 36 -19.73 -9.48 9.29
N LYS A 37 -18.50 -9.59 8.78
CA LYS A 37 -17.69 -8.43 8.38
C LYS A 37 -16.78 -8.69 7.19
N VAL A 38 -16.46 -7.60 6.49
CA VAL A 38 -15.40 -7.53 5.49
C VAL A 38 -14.30 -6.63 6.04
N GLU A 39 -13.06 -7.10 5.96
CA GLU A 39 -11.88 -6.38 6.38
C GLU A 39 -11.04 -5.98 5.15
N LEU A 40 -10.61 -4.73 5.14
CA LEU A 40 -9.65 -4.19 4.16
C LEU A 40 -8.35 -3.91 4.91
N ILE A 41 -7.32 -4.70 4.61
CA ILE A 41 -6.01 -4.59 5.27
C ILE A 41 -5.06 -3.90 4.29
N PRO A 42 -4.47 -2.73 4.61
CA PRO A 42 -3.56 -2.05 3.70
C PRO A 42 -2.35 -2.92 3.43
N VAL A 43 -2.03 -3.12 2.15
CA VAL A 43 -0.79 -3.78 1.75
C VAL A 43 0.33 -2.77 1.87
N GLU A 44 1.35 -3.14 2.64
CA GLU A 44 2.52 -2.29 2.76
C GLU A 44 3.28 -2.21 1.42
N PRO A 45 3.86 -1.04 1.10
CA PRO A 45 4.69 -0.90 -0.08
C PRO A 45 5.91 -1.84 0.01
N VAL A 46 6.45 -2.29 -1.12
CA VAL A 46 7.63 -3.18 -1.16
C VAL A 46 8.79 -2.57 -0.37
N GLU A 47 8.88 -1.24 -0.35
CA GLU A 47 9.78 -0.43 0.46
C GLU A 47 9.79 -0.81 1.96
N SER A 48 8.68 -1.32 2.50
CA SER A 48 8.59 -1.74 3.91
C SER A 48 9.34 -3.04 4.20
N LEU A 49 9.47 -3.94 3.21
CA LEU A 49 10.25 -5.19 3.34
C LEU A 49 11.74 -4.91 3.56
N PHE A 50 12.25 -3.78 3.06
CA PHE A 50 13.64 -3.40 3.28
C PHE A 50 13.88 -2.86 4.70
N ARG A 51 12.83 -2.43 5.42
CA ARG A 51 12.96 -2.08 6.85
C ARG A 51 13.17 -3.30 7.73
N SER A 52 12.76 -4.49 7.28
CA SER A 52 13.02 -5.75 7.97
C SER A 52 14.43 -6.30 7.73
N VAL A 53 15.24 -5.67 6.89
CA VAL A 53 16.66 -6.02 6.71
C VAL A 53 17.51 -4.81 7.12
N PRO A 54 17.97 -4.75 8.38
CA PRO A 54 18.68 -3.57 8.93
C PRO A 54 19.94 -3.18 8.15
N GLU A 55 20.53 -4.12 7.43
CA GLU A 55 21.79 -3.98 6.70
C GLU A 55 21.61 -3.42 5.27
N LEU A 56 20.36 -3.30 4.81
CA LEU A 56 20.04 -2.91 3.44
C LEU A 56 19.96 -1.38 3.32
N ASP A 57 21.09 -0.75 3.03
CA ASP A 57 21.17 0.68 2.70
C ASP A 57 20.66 0.94 1.27
N LEU A 58 19.34 1.13 1.18
CA LEU A 58 18.65 1.39 -0.09
C LEU A 58 19.12 2.66 -0.79
N GLU A 59 19.57 3.68 -0.06
CA GLU A 59 20.06 4.91 -0.70
C GLU A 59 21.39 4.65 -1.40
N ARG A 60 22.28 3.91 -0.74
CA ARG A 60 23.55 3.48 -1.33
C ARG A 60 23.33 2.63 -2.57
N ILE A 61 22.47 1.60 -2.51
CA ILE A 61 22.18 0.72 -3.64
C ILE A 61 21.59 1.49 -4.83
N ARG A 62 20.66 2.42 -4.56
CA ARG A 62 20.06 3.26 -5.62
C ARG A 62 21.05 4.23 -6.26
N ARG A 63 22.05 4.69 -5.50
CA ARG A 63 23.13 5.54 -5.99
C ARG A 63 24.09 4.74 -6.87
N GLU A 64 24.60 3.62 -6.35
CA GLU A 64 25.51 2.71 -7.07
C GLU A 64 24.91 2.27 -8.42
N HIS A 65 23.65 1.85 -8.44
CA HIS A 65 22.99 1.46 -9.69
C HIS A 65 22.83 2.61 -10.69
N ARG A 66 22.64 3.85 -10.22
CA ARG A 66 22.50 5.01 -11.11
C ARG A 66 23.84 5.38 -11.75
N GLU A 67 24.92 5.31 -10.97
CA GLU A 67 26.29 5.51 -11.42
C GLU A 67 26.68 4.45 -12.47
N GLU A 68 26.39 3.16 -12.23
CA GLU A 68 26.62 2.08 -13.21
C GLU A 68 25.88 2.29 -14.53
N VAL A 69 24.61 2.68 -14.49
CA VAL A 69 23.79 2.90 -15.70
C VAL A 69 24.22 4.15 -16.49
N GLU A 70 24.78 5.16 -15.81
CA GLU A 70 25.34 6.36 -16.45
C GLU A 70 26.70 6.08 -17.10
N ASP A 71 27.54 5.22 -16.51
CA ASP A 71 28.85 4.82 -17.04
C ASP A 71 28.76 3.87 -18.25
N GLU A 72 27.65 3.13 -18.41
CA GLU A 72 27.41 2.24 -19.58
C GLU A 72 26.86 2.97 -20.83
N ARG A 73 26.68 4.30 -20.80
CA ARG A 73 26.16 5.12 -21.91
C ARG A 73 27.23 5.93 -22.64
#